data_AF-A0A2N0ZHP1-F1
#
_entry.id   AF-A0A2N0ZHP1-F1
#
_cell.length_a   1.000
_cell.length_b   1.000
_cell.length_c   1.000
_cell.angle_alpha   90.00
_cell.angle_beta   90.00
_cell.angle_gamma   90.00
#
_symmetry.space_group_name_H-M   'P 1'
#
loop_
_entity.id
_entity.type
_entity.pdbx_description
1 polymer ?
#
loop_
_entity_poly.entity_id
_entity_poly.type
_entity_poly.pdbx_seq_one_letter_code
_entity_poly.pdbx_strand_id
1 'polypeptide(L)'
;MDKRKLKSNVSAVIKNFELENHDLESWYYAPALNEDTEGEQFTYIVSGTEPKMGSNLKMMIYVENNEKGLLMMANGKQYYLAGEESIFDEVRKK
;
A
#
# COMPACT_ATOMS: atom_id res chain seq x y z
N MET A 1 -5.36 10.48 -17.94
CA MET A 1 -5.64 9.57 -16.81
C MET A 1 -4.61 8.46 -16.88
N ASP A 2 -3.59 8.55 -16.02
CA ASP A 2 -2.41 7.68 -16.08
C ASP A 2 -2.75 6.29 -15.53
N LYS A 3 -2.81 5.29 -16.41
CA LYS A 3 -3.10 3.89 -16.07
C LYS A 3 -1.75 3.19 -15.85
N ARG A 4 -1.13 3.43 -14.70
CA ARG A 4 0.12 2.75 -14.30
C ARG A 4 -0.11 1.23 -14.36
N LYS A 5 0.82 0.49 -14.96
CA LYS A 5 0.72 -0.97 -15.10
C LYS A 5 1.38 -1.64 -13.91
N LEU A 6 0.71 -2.63 -13.32
CA LEU A 6 1.31 -3.46 -12.27
C LEU A 6 2.50 -4.24 -12.86
N LYS A 7 3.61 -4.31 -12.12
CA LYS A 7 4.76 -5.14 -12.51
C LYS A 7 4.33 -6.59 -12.72
N SER A 8 4.82 -7.20 -13.79
CA SER A 8 4.56 -8.63 -14.08
C SER A 8 5.05 -9.57 -12.96
N ASN A 9 6.02 -9.14 -12.16
CA ASN A 9 6.64 -9.88 -11.06
C ASN A 9 6.30 -9.29 -9.68
N VAL A 10 5.14 -8.67 -9.49
CA VAL A 10 4.78 -7.99 -8.23
C VAL A 10 4.97 -8.86 -6.98
N SER A 11 4.74 -10.16 -7.08
CA SER A 11 4.96 -11.10 -5.97
C SER A 11 6.44 -11.16 -5.55
N ALA A 12 7.38 -11.05 -6.48
CA ALA A 12 8.80 -11.00 -6.16
C ALA A 12 9.19 -9.69 -5.47
N VAL A 13 8.60 -8.58 -5.91
CA VAL A 13 8.82 -7.26 -5.28
C VAL A 13 8.31 -7.26 -3.84
N ILE A 14 7.05 -7.66 -3.64
CA ILE A 14 6.41 -7.67 -2.31
C ILE A 14 7.09 -8.66 -1.35
N LYS A 15 7.72 -9.73 -1.85
CA LYS A 15 8.50 -10.66 -1.01
C LYS A 15 9.69 -10.00 -0.33
N ASN A 16 10.21 -8.90 -0.87
CA ASN A 16 11.30 -8.13 -0.28
C ASN A 16 10.79 -7.01 0.62
N PHE A 17 9.46 -6.88 0.80
CA PHE A 17 8.93 -5.89 1.71
C PHE A 17 9.06 -6.39 3.15
N GLU A 18 9.43 -5.49 4.04
CA GLU A 18 9.58 -5.77 5.45
C GLU A 18 8.41 -5.18 6.23
N LEU A 19 8.02 -5.86 7.31
CA LEU A 19 7.03 -5.32 8.25
C LEU A 19 7.69 -4.22 9.07
N GLU A 20 7.22 -3.00 8.90
CA GLU A 20 7.69 -1.87 9.68
C GLU A 20 6.74 -1.58 10.83
N ASN A 21 7.31 -1.37 12.02
CA ASN A 21 6.56 -0.94 13.20
C ASN A 21 6.56 0.59 13.24
N HIS A 22 5.62 1.20 12.52
CA HIS A 22 5.26 2.59 12.74
C HIS A 22 4.12 2.70 13.75
N ASP A 23 4.00 3.86 14.40
CA ASP A 23 2.71 4.27 14.94
C ASP A 23 1.78 4.59 13.76
N LEU A 24 1.15 3.54 13.22
CA LEU A 24 0.36 3.59 12.00
C LEU A 24 -0.86 4.48 12.13
N GLU A 25 -1.39 4.62 13.35
CA GLU A 25 -2.50 5.52 13.62
C GLU A 25 -2.03 6.97 13.46
N SER A 26 -0.96 7.36 14.14
CA SER A 26 -0.37 8.69 13.99
C SER A 26 0.10 8.95 12.56
N TRP A 27 0.66 7.97 11.87
CA TRP A 27 1.18 8.12 10.52
C TRP A 27 0.08 8.25 9.46
N TYR A 28 -1.01 7.48 9.59
CA TYR A 28 -2.17 7.56 8.70
C TYR A 28 -2.98 8.85 8.90
N TYR A 29 -3.11 9.33 10.16
CA TYR A 29 -3.86 10.54 10.45
C TYR A 29 -3.03 11.83 10.45
N ALA A 30 -1.70 11.74 10.47
CA ALA A 30 -0.82 12.92 10.39
C ALA A 30 -1.11 13.82 9.18
N PRO A 31 -1.41 13.27 7.99
CA PRO A 31 -1.79 14.10 6.85
C PRO A 31 -3.13 14.85 7.03
N ALA A 32 -4.06 14.29 7.81
CA ALA A 32 -5.35 14.91 8.05
C ALA A 32 -5.30 16.05 9.09
N LEU A 33 -4.25 16.09 9.92
CA LEU A 33 -4.08 17.06 11.01
C LEU A 33 -3.21 18.26 10.64
N ASN A 34 -2.41 18.16 9.58
CA ASN A 34 -1.52 19.22 9.12
C ASN A 34 -2.01 19.74 7.76
N GLU A 35 -2.54 20.96 7.71
CA GLU A 35 -2.96 21.64 6.46
C GLU A 35 -1.83 21.74 5.41
N ASP A 36 -0.57 21.55 5.82
CA ASP A 36 0.65 21.62 5.01
C ASP A 36 1.20 20.24 4.57
N THR A 37 0.50 19.13 4.85
CA THR A 37 0.95 17.82 4.37
C THR A 37 0.50 17.59 2.94
N GLU A 38 1.49 17.52 2.05
CA GLU A 38 1.35 17.35 0.62
C GLU A 38 0.66 16.00 0.25
N GLY A 39 -0.67 15.98 0.26
CA GLY A 39 -1.49 14.98 -0.43
C GLY A 39 -1.78 13.66 0.31
N GLU A 40 -2.85 12.99 -0.13
CA GLU A 40 -3.26 11.65 0.32
C GLU A 40 -2.09 10.65 0.17
N GLN A 41 -1.62 10.09 1.28
CA GLN A 41 -0.47 9.18 1.30
C GLN A 41 -0.82 7.80 0.74
N PHE A 42 -2.08 7.37 0.84
CA PHE A 42 -2.55 6.07 0.38
C PHE A 42 -3.56 6.21 -0.75
N THR A 43 -3.05 6.60 -1.92
CA THR A 43 -3.87 7.00 -3.08
C THR A 43 -4.69 5.86 -3.70
N TYR A 44 -4.32 4.59 -3.46
CA TYR A 44 -4.91 3.45 -4.14
C TYR A 44 -5.39 2.36 -3.18
N ILE A 45 -6.51 1.73 -3.52
CA ILE A 45 -7.01 0.51 -2.86
C ILE A 45 -6.88 -0.68 -3.79
N VAL A 46 -6.39 -1.80 -3.27
CA VAL A 46 -6.38 -3.08 -3.99
C VAL A 46 -7.78 -3.67 -3.92
N SER A 47 -8.38 -3.94 -5.08
CA SER A 47 -9.71 -4.54 -5.21
C SER A 47 -9.65 -5.86 -5.99
N GLY A 48 -10.70 -6.69 -5.86
CA GLY A 48 -10.78 -7.98 -6.53
C GLY A 48 -9.87 -9.06 -5.94
N THR A 49 -9.34 -8.83 -4.74
CA THR A 49 -8.59 -9.83 -3.97
C THR A 49 -9.50 -10.47 -2.93
N GLU A 50 -9.34 -11.79 -2.77
CA GLU A 50 -10.04 -12.54 -1.73
C GLU A 50 -9.00 -13.18 -0.80
N PRO A 51 -9.21 -13.10 0.52
CA PRO A 51 -8.42 -13.86 1.48
C PRO A 51 -8.50 -15.36 1.19
N LYS A 52 -7.43 -16.08 1.55
CA LYS A 52 -7.39 -17.54 1.38
C LYS A 52 -8.61 -18.18 2.06
N MET A 53 -9.25 -19.13 1.37
CA MET A 53 -10.41 -19.85 1.88
C MET A 53 -10.13 -20.43 3.28
N GLY A 54 -11.08 -20.24 4.20
CA GLY A 54 -10.97 -20.71 5.59
C GLY A 54 -10.20 -19.78 6.55
N SER A 55 -9.65 -18.66 6.08
CA SER A 55 -8.94 -17.70 6.94
C SER A 55 -9.85 -16.83 7.80
N ASN A 56 -11.13 -16.66 7.40
CA ASN A 56 -12.09 -15.72 7.99
C ASN A 56 -11.54 -14.28 8.14
N LEU A 57 -10.51 -13.92 7.38
CA LEU A 57 -9.92 -12.59 7.38
C LEU A 57 -10.84 -11.66 6.59
N LYS A 58 -11.08 -10.47 7.13
CA LYS A 58 -11.57 -9.33 6.36
C LYS A 58 -10.43 -8.35 6.24
N MET A 59 -10.00 -8.09 5.02
CA MET A 59 -8.80 -7.29 4.75
C MET A 59 -9.09 -6.19 3.74
N MET A 60 -8.56 -4.99 4.00
CA MET A 60 -8.40 -3.93 3.01
C MET A 60 -6.91 -3.68 2.83
N ILE A 61 -6.47 -3.50 1.59
CA ILE A 61 -5.06 -3.20 1.27
C ILE A 61 -5.02 -1.89 0.50
N TYR A 62 -4.20 -0.96 0.96
CA TYR A 62 -3.91 0.30 0.31
C TYR A 62 -2.47 0.31 -0.18
N VAL A 63 -2.23 1.06 -1.24
CA VAL A 63 -0.88 1.30 -1.79
C VAL A 63 -0.48 2.72 -1.49
N GLU A 64 0.73 2.89 -0.95
CA GLU A 64 1.33 4.19 -0.73
C GLU A 64 1.54 4.94 -2.06
N ASN A 65 1.43 6.26 -2.04
CA ASN A 65 1.51 7.12 -3.22
C ASN A 65 2.86 6.99 -3.98
N ASN A 66 3.95 6.69 -3.25
CA ASN A 66 5.28 6.42 -3.79
C ASN A 66 5.42 5.01 -4.39
N GLU A 67 4.36 4.18 -4.30
CA GLU A 67 4.25 2.82 -4.84
C GLU A 67 5.12 1.75 -4.15
N LYS A 68 5.74 2.10 -3.03
CA LYS A 68 6.72 1.29 -2.31
C LYS A 68 6.21 0.77 -0.96
N GLY A 69 5.01 1.19 -0.57
CA GLY A 69 4.37 0.81 0.67
C GLY A 69 3.01 0.14 0.46
N LEU A 70 2.67 -0.81 1.34
CA LEU A 70 1.35 -1.41 1.45
C LEU A 70 0.83 -1.28 2.89
N LEU A 71 -0.30 -0.59 3.05
CA LEU A 71 -1.04 -0.57 4.32
C LEU A 71 -2.15 -1.62 4.26
N MET A 72 -2.12 -2.57 5.18
CA MET A 72 -3.11 -3.63 5.30
C MET A 72 -3.92 -3.46 6.59
N MET A 73 -5.23 -3.37 6.45
CA MET A 73 -6.16 -3.41 7.58
C MET A 73 -6.79 -4.79 7.65
N ALA A 74 -6.50 -5.56 8.70
CA ALA A 74 -7.03 -6.90 8.90
C ALA A 74 -7.54 -7.10 10.34
N ASN A 75 -8.80 -7.49 10.49
CA ASN A 75 -9.44 -7.75 11.80
C ASN A 75 -9.24 -6.62 12.83
N GLY A 76 -9.33 -5.36 12.38
CA GLY A 76 -9.13 -4.18 13.24
C GLY A 76 -7.68 -3.87 13.61
N LYS A 77 -6.71 -4.58 13.02
CA LYS A 77 -5.27 -4.30 13.14
C LYS A 77 -4.74 -3.73 11.84
N GLN A 78 -3.78 -2.82 11.95
CA GLN A 78 -3.05 -2.26 10.83
C GLN A 78 -1.66 -2.89 10.74
N TYR A 79 -1.21 -3.13 9.51
CA TYR A 79 0.12 -3.62 9.19
C TYR A 79 0.65 -2.82 8.03
N TYR A 80 1.92 -2.43 8.09
CA TYR A 80 2.56 -1.73 7.00
C TYR A 80 3.78 -2.50 6.51
N LEU A 81 3.79 -2.75 5.21
CA LEU A 81 4.89 -3.39 4.52
C LEU A 81 5.56 -2.36 3.61
N ALA A 82 6.86 -2.17 3.75
CA ALA A 82 7.64 -1.25 2.92
C ALA A 82 8.74 -2.00 2.18
N GLY A 83 9.07 -1.54 0.97
CA GLY A 83 10.24 -2.01 0.25
C GLY A 83 10.90 -0.89 -0.54
N GLU A 84 12.07 -1.20 -1.12
CA GLU A 84 12.85 -0.20 -1.86
C GLU A 84 12.32 0.03 -3.29
N GLU A 85 11.66 -0.98 -3.86
CA GLU A 85 11.18 -0.99 -5.24
C GLU A 85 9.68 -0.71 -5.35
N SER A 86 9.29 0.07 -6.37
CA SER A 86 7.88 0.27 -6.72
C SER A 86 7.23 -1.03 -7.20
N ILE A 87 5.94 -1.23 -6.87
CA ILE A 87 5.12 -2.34 -7.37
C ILE A 87 4.53 -2.07 -8.78
N PHE A 88 4.63 -0.85 -9.29
CA PHE A 88 4.20 -0.49 -10.64
C PHE A 88 5.40 -0.36 -11.58
N ASP A 89 5.15 -0.56 -12.88
CA ASP A 89 6.12 -0.25 -13.92
C ASP A 89 6.23 1.27 -14.10
N GLU A 90 7.45 1.77 -14.31
CA GLU A 90 7.65 3.15 -14.73
C GLU A 90 6.91 3.41 -16.04
N VAL A 91 5.98 4.36 -16.01
CA VAL A 91 5.36 4.85 -17.24
C VAL A 91 6.41 5.64 -17.98
N ARG A 92 6.95 5.08 -19.07
CA ARG A 92 7.83 5.83 -19.98
C ARG A 92 7.09 7.09 -20.41
N LYS A 93 7.51 8.24 -19.90
CA LYS A 93 7.11 9.54 -20.45
C LYS A 93 7.69 9.60 -21.87
N LYS A 94 6.81 9.60 -22.88
CA LYS A 94 7.17 9.91 -24.25
C LYS A 94 7.41 11.40 -24.39
#